data_AF-A0AAW9S1L8-F1
#
_entry.id   AF-A0AAW9S1L8-F1
#
_cell.length_a   1.000
_cell.length_b   1.000
_cell.length_c   1.000
_cell.angle_alpha   90.00
_cell.angle_beta   90.00
_cell.angle_gamma   90.00
#
_symmetry.space_group_name_H-M   'P 1'
#
loop_
_entity.id
_entity.type
_entity.pdbx_description
1 polymer ?
#
loop_
_entity_poly.entity_id
_entity_poly.type
_entity_poly.pdbx_seq_one_letter_code
_entity_poly.pdbx_strand_id
1 'polypeptide(L)'
;MELTSLFPSSDNLYKFLFMGGVFMIVFSFIYPLEKKQKLELEINIHNKDTEILNLQIQQLKEDVGNLKLLTKETLSKLENKTKSELDTKKIEQLKSNYNKEFEKIKTKELDILTKKIVINYNKSKIKILNEHINSFDIFKDLFLAVGSLFSLFGLYKWFRVTNMTEKLQKDELKKVLQKDELN
;
A
#
# COMPACT_ATOMS: atom_id res chain seq x y z
N MET A 1 37.32 -13.75 15.81
CA MET A 1 36.48 -14.05 16.99
C MET A 1 35.82 -15.40 16.74
N GLU A 2 36.21 -16.41 17.50
CA GLU A 2 35.74 -17.78 17.32
C GLU A 2 34.28 -17.88 17.78
N LEU A 3 33.39 -18.35 16.89
CA LEU A 3 31.96 -18.57 17.18
C LEU A 3 31.72 -19.50 18.39
N THR A 4 32.72 -20.29 18.76
CA THR A 4 32.75 -21.20 19.92
C THR A 4 32.68 -20.48 21.27
N SER A 5 33.10 -19.20 21.39
CA SER A 5 33.02 -18.47 22.66
C SER A 5 31.67 -17.79 22.91
N LEU A 6 30.82 -17.64 21.88
CA LEU A 6 29.48 -17.03 22.00
C LEU A 6 28.39 -18.05 22.39
N PHE A 7 28.64 -19.35 22.19
CA PHE A 7 27.69 -20.41 22.53
C PHE A 7 28.37 -21.48 23.40
N PRO A 8 28.59 -21.22 24.70
CA PRO A 8 29.33 -22.11 25.60
C PRO A 8 28.62 -23.43 25.89
N SER A 9 27.36 -23.59 25.47
CA SER A 9 26.64 -24.87 25.47
C SER A 9 25.73 -24.99 24.24
N SER A 10 25.74 -26.17 23.61
CA SER A 10 24.84 -26.48 22.49
C SER A 10 23.35 -26.36 22.88
N ASP A 11 23.02 -26.55 24.16
CA ASP A 11 21.69 -26.34 24.74
C ASP A 11 21.18 -24.90 24.56
N ASN A 12 22.04 -23.90 24.82
CA ASN A 12 21.67 -22.48 24.69
C ASN A 12 21.41 -22.08 23.23
N LEU A 13 22.14 -22.67 22.28
CA LEU A 13 21.94 -22.43 20.85
C LEU A 13 20.54 -22.89 20.39
N TYR A 14 20.10 -24.09 20.82
CA TYR A 14 18.80 -24.63 20.41
C TYR A 14 17.63 -23.90 21.05
N LYS A 15 17.76 -23.46 22.31
CA LYS A 15 16.81 -22.55 22.95
C LYS A 15 16.71 -21.22 22.21
N PHE A 16 17.84 -20.65 21.80
CA PHE A 16 17.86 -19.41 21.01
C PHE A 16 17.17 -19.58 19.65
N LEU A 17 17.46 -20.68 18.93
CA LEU A 17 16.78 -21.01 17.68
C LEU A 17 15.26 -21.15 17.85
N PHE A 18 14.83 -21.85 18.90
CA PHE A 18 13.41 -22.00 19.21
C PHE A 18 12.74 -20.65 19.47
N MET A 19 13.30 -19.86 20.40
CA MET A 19 12.75 -18.54 20.75
C MET A 19 12.78 -17.57 19.56
N GLY A 20 13.87 -17.55 18.80
CA GLY A 20 14.00 -16.75 17.58
C GLY A 20 12.94 -17.13 16.54
N GLY A 21 12.67 -18.42 16.35
CA GLY A 21 11.59 -18.90 15.49
C GLY A 21 10.21 -18.43 15.97
N VAL A 22 9.94 -18.51 17.28
CA VAL A 22 8.66 -18.05 17.86
C VAL A 22 8.50 -16.55 17.63
N PHE A 23 9.54 -15.76 17.86
CA PHE A 23 9.52 -14.33 17.57
C PHE A 23 9.23 -14.06 16.09
N MET A 24 9.88 -14.73 15.16
CA MET A 24 9.61 -14.55 13.72
C MET A 24 8.16 -14.86 13.37
N ILE A 25 7.57 -15.92 13.94
CA ILE A 25 6.16 -16.25 13.73
C ILE A 25 5.28 -15.10 14.23
N VAL A 26 5.49 -14.61 15.45
CA VAL A 26 4.70 -13.48 15.98
C VAL A 26 4.85 -12.22 15.11
N PHE A 27 6.08 -11.88 14.71
CA PHE A 27 6.36 -10.75 13.83
C PHE A 27 5.71 -10.89 12.45
N SER A 28 5.61 -12.10 11.93
CA SER A 28 4.95 -12.38 10.64
C SER A 28 3.47 -11.99 10.63
N PHE A 29 2.80 -12.01 11.78
CA PHE A 29 1.41 -11.58 11.87
C PHE A 29 1.28 -10.09 12.15
N ILE A 30 2.00 -9.58 13.15
CA ILE A 30 1.79 -8.21 13.65
C ILE A 30 2.23 -7.18 12.61
N TYR A 31 3.43 -7.34 12.06
CA TYR A 31 4.02 -6.30 11.21
C TYR A 31 3.31 -6.16 9.85
N PRO A 32 3.05 -7.23 9.08
CA PRO A 32 2.29 -7.15 7.84
C PRO A 32 0.87 -6.62 8.04
N LEU A 33 0.20 -6.99 9.14
CA LEU A 33 -1.16 -6.52 9.43
C LEU A 33 -1.22 -5.00 9.61
N GLU A 34 -0.34 -4.44 10.45
CA GLU A 34 -0.28 -2.99 10.69
C GLU A 34 0.01 -2.22 9.38
N LYS A 35 0.96 -2.72 8.58
CA LYS A 35 1.32 -2.09 7.31
C LYS A 35 0.18 -2.18 6.29
N LYS A 36 -0.50 -3.31 6.22
CA LYS A 36 -1.64 -3.52 5.32
C LYS A 36 -2.78 -2.55 5.64
N GLN A 37 -3.15 -2.41 6.91
CA GLN A 37 -4.18 -1.45 7.34
C GLN A 37 -3.82 -0.01 6.95
N LYS A 38 -2.56 0.41 7.14
CA LYS A 38 -2.10 1.75 6.75
C LYS A 38 -2.21 1.97 5.24
N LEU A 39 -1.81 0.98 4.43
CA LEU A 39 -1.89 1.06 2.97
C LEU A 39 -3.34 1.05 2.48
N GLU A 40 -4.22 0.26 3.08
CA GLU A 40 -5.66 0.23 2.76
C GLU A 40 -6.33 1.58 3.03
N LEU A 41 -5.96 2.24 4.14
CA LEU A 41 -6.42 3.61 4.41
C LEU A 41 -5.94 4.61 3.35
N GLU A 42 -4.67 4.52 2.94
CA GLU A 42 -4.11 5.39 1.89
C GLU A 42 -4.79 5.16 0.53
N ILE A 43 -5.08 3.89 0.18
CA ILE A 43 -5.87 3.54 -1.01
C ILE A 43 -7.27 4.15 -0.93
N ASN A 44 -7.94 4.06 0.23
CA ASN A 44 -9.28 4.60 0.41
C ASN A 44 -9.31 6.13 0.23
N ILE A 45 -8.29 6.85 0.72
CA ILE A 45 -8.15 8.30 0.50
C ILE A 45 -8.05 8.59 -1.01
N HIS A 46 -7.16 7.91 -1.72
CA HIS A 46 -7.00 8.11 -3.17
C HIS A 46 -8.26 7.74 -3.97
N ASN A 47 -9.02 6.74 -3.54
CA ASN A 47 -10.30 6.38 -4.14
C ASN A 47 -11.33 7.48 -3.95
N LYS A 48 -11.47 8.03 -2.74
CA LYS A 48 -12.37 9.15 -2.45
C LYS A 48 -12.00 10.40 -3.25
N ASP A 49 -10.72 10.74 -3.32
CA ASP A 49 -10.24 11.86 -4.12
C ASP A 49 -10.58 11.67 -5.60
N THR A 50 -10.43 10.45 -6.10
CA THR A 50 -10.78 10.10 -7.48
C THR A 50 -12.28 10.22 -7.74
N GLU A 51 -13.12 9.81 -6.79
CA GLU A 51 -14.58 9.94 -6.86
C GLU A 51 -15.01 11.42 -6.89
N ILE A 52 -14.46 12.24 -5.99
CA ILE A 52 -14.71 13.69 -5.94
C ILE A 52 -14.29 14.34 -7.27
N LEU A 53 -13.11 14.01 -7.80
CA LEU A 53 -12.64 14.54 -9.07
C LEU A 53 -13.53 14.11 -10.24
N ASN A 54 -14.06 12.89 -10.24
CA ASN A 54 -15.01 12.44 -11.26
C ASN A 54 -16.32 13.24 -11.22
N LEU A 55 -16.86 13.49 -10.02
CA LEU A 55 -18.05 14.33 -9.85
C LEU A 55 -17.81 15.75 -10.35
N GLN A 56 -16.66 16.34 -10.01
CA GLN A 56 -16.28 17.68 -10.51
C GLN A 56 -16.13 17.70 -12.03
N ILE A 57 -15.53 16.67 -12.63
CA ILE A 57 -15.44 16.57 -14.10
C ILE A 57 -16.84 16.47 -14.72
N GLN A 58 -17.77 15.75 -14.11
CA GLN A 58 -19.13 15.62 -14.62
C GLN A 58 -19.84 16.98 -14.61
N GLN A 59 -19.76 17.73 -13.51
CA GLN A 59 -20.30 19.09 -13.40
C GLN A 59 -19.67 20.03 -14.43
N LEU A 60 -18.34 20.01 -14.56
CA LEU A 60 -17.64 20.84 -15.55
C LEU A 60 -18.03 20.50 -16.98
N LYS A 61 -18.28 19.23 -17.30
CA LYS A 61 -18.76 18.82 -18.62
C LYS A 61 -20.16 19.36 -18.91
N GLU A 62 -21.05 19.32 -17.94
CA GLU A 62 -22.40 19.88 -18.06
C GLU A 62 -22.34 21.39 -18.28
N ASP A 63 -21.53 22.09 -17.49
CA ASP A 63 -21.27 23.52 -17.66
C ASP A 63 -20.72 23.87 -19.04
N VAL A 64 -19.72 23.11 -19.52
CA VAL A 64 -19.15 23.30 -20.86
C VAL A 64 -20.22 23.05 -21.94
N GLY A 65 -21.08 22.05 -21.75
CA GLY A 65 -22.21 21.79 -22.64
C GLY A 65 -23.17 22.99 -22.72
N ASN A 66 -23.57 23.52 -21.56
CA ASN A 66 -24.46 24.68 -21.46
C ASN A 66 -23.84 25.94 -22.09
N LEU A 67 -22.55 26.19 -21.81
CA LEU A 67 -21.83 27.32 -22.42
C LEU A 67 -21.71 27.16 -23.94
N LYS A 68 -21.44 25.95 -24.46
CA LYS A 68 -21.40 25.69 -25.90
C LYS A 68 -22.75 25.96 -26.58
N LEU A 69 -23.87 25.62 -25.93
CA LEU A 69 -25.21 25.95 -26.42
C LEU A 69 -25.43 27.47 -26.50
N LEU A 70 -25.14 28.20 -25.42
CA LEU A 70 -25.24 29.67 -25.39
C LEU A 70 -24.36 30.34 -26.46
N THR A 71 -23.17 29.78 -26.66
CA THR A 71 -22.22 30.26 -27.66
C THR A 71 -22.78 30.04 -29.08
N LYS A 72 -23.38 28.87 -29.35
CA LYS A 72 -24.03 28.55 -30.62
C LYS A 72 -25.22 29.48 -30.91
N GLU A 73 -26.06 29.75 -29.92
CA GLU A 73 -27.17 30.70 -30.05
C GLU A 73 -26.68 32.12 -30.36
N THR A 74 -25.60 32.55 -29.69
CA THR A 74 -24.99 33.86 -29.92
C THR A 74 -24.43 33.97 -31.34
N LEU A 75 -23.83 32.89 -31.85
CA LEU A 75 -23.28 32.82 -33.20
C LEU A 75 -24.40 32.85 -34.27
N SER A 76 -25.50 32.12 -34.06
CA SER A 76 -26.68 32.19 -34.95
C SER A 76 -27.33 33.58 -34.96
N LYS A 77 -27.36 34.28 -33.82
CA LYS A 77 -27.81 35.69 -33.75
C LYS A 77 -26.86 36.62 -34.52
N LEU A 78 -25.56 36.34 -34.51
CA LEU A 78 -24.56 37.07 -35.29
C LEU A 78 -24.80 36.90 -36.80
N GLU A 79 -24.94 35.66 -37.27
CA GLU A 79 -25.15 35.34 -38.68
C GLU A 79 -26.43 35.98 -39.24
N ASN A 80 -27.52 35.96 -38.47
CA ASN A 80 -28.80 36.56 -38.88
C ASN A 80 -28.74 38.09 -38.92
N LYS A 81 -28.06 38.75 -37.97
CA LYS A 81 -27.91 40.22 -37.96
C LYS A 81 -26.94 40.75 -39.00
N THR A 82 -25.93 39.97 -39.37
CA THR A 82 -24.97 40.38 -40.41
C THR A 82 -25.65 40.54 -41.79
N LYS A 83 -26.83 39.91 -41.99
CA LYS A 83 -27.68 40.07 -43.19
C LYS A 83 -28.66 41.26 -43.11
N SER A 84 -28.80 41.90 -41.95
CA SER A 84 -29.86 42.86 -41.63
C SER A 84 -29.25 44.09 -40.92
N GLU A 85 -28.80 45.07 -41.70
CA GLU A 85 -28.34 46.44 -41.34
C GLU A 85 -27.25 46.62 -40.25
N LEU A 86 -26.23 47.41 -40.63
CA LEU A 86 -25.00 47.71 -39.89
C LEU A 86 -25.23 48.54 -38.63
N ASP A 87 -25.32 47.89 -37.47
CA ASP A 87 -25.06 48.54 -36.19
C ASP A 87 -23.74 47.97 -35.61
N THR A 88 -22.62 48.52 -36.09
CA THR A 88 -21.25 48.03 -35.86
C THR A 88 -20.91 47.86 -34.38
N LYS A 89 -21.42 48.76 -33.51
CA LYS A 89 -21.25 48.68 -32.06
C LYS A 89 -21.92 47.44 -31.44
N LYS A 90 -23.11 47.04 -31.91
CA LYS A 90 -23.79 45.84 -31.42
C LYS A 90 -23.08 44.57 -31.86
N ILE A 91 -22.52 44.57 -33.08
CA ILE A 91 -21.74 43.44 -33.60
C ILE A 91 -20.43 43.27 -32.80
N GLU A 92 -19.74 44.37 -32.48
CA GLU A 92 -18.54 44.33 -31.61
C GLU A 92 -18.84 43.83 -30.20
N GLN A 93 -19.94 44.28 -29.58
CA GLN A 93 -20.37 43.78 -28.27
C GLN A 93 -20.65 42.27 -28.29
N LEU A 94 -21.34 41.80 -29.33
CA LEU A 94 -21.62 40.36 -29.49
C LEU A 94 -20.34 39.54 -29.72
N LYS A 95 -19.39 40.03 -30.54
CA LYS A 95 -18.08 39.39 -30.72
C LYS A 95 -17.27 39.34 -29.42
N SER A 96 -17.28 40.43 -28.65
CA SER A 96 -16.60 40.49 -27.34
C SER A 96 -17.20 39.47 -26.36
N ASN A 97 -18.53 39.37 -26.31
CA ASN A 97 -19.22 38.38 -25.47
C ASN A 97 -18.92 36.95 -25.92
N TYR A 98 -18.93 36.67 -27.22
CA TYR A 98 -18.54 35.37 -27.75
C TYR A 98 -17.11 34.99 -27.35
N ASN A 99 -16.13 35.89 -27.53
CA ASN A 99 -14.74 35.62 -27.17
C ASN A 99 -14.58 35.35 -25.67
N LYS A 100 -15.31 36.08 -24.81
CA LYS A 100 -15.31 35.83 -23.37
C LYS A 100 -15.86 34.45 -23.02
N GLU A 101 -16.97 34.05 -23.61
CA GLU A 101 -17.57 32.71 -23.36
C GLU A 101 -16.69 31.59 -23.93
N PHE A 102 -16.05 31.81 -25.08
CA PHE A 102 -15.10 30.87 -25.66
C PHE A 102 -13.88 30.63 -24.76
N GLU A 103 -13.29 31.70 -24.22
CA GLU A 103 -12.16 31.57 -23.27
C GLU A 103 -12.59 30.86 -21.95
N LYS A 104 -13.82 31.10 -21.47
CA LYS A 104 -14.37 30.35 -20.33
C LYS A 104 -14.53 28.86 -20.64
N ILE A 105 -14.99 28.49 -21.83
CA ILE A 105 -15.08 27.08 -22.25
C ILE A 105 -13.69 26.45 -22.26
N LYS A 106 -12.72 27.11 -22.88
CA LYS A 106 -11.35 26.62 -23.01
C LYS A 106 -10.68 26.40 -21.65
N THR A 107 -10.87 27.32 -20.71
CA THR A 107 -10.34 27.19 -19.34
C THR A 107 -10.98 26.02 -18.59
N LYS A 108 -12.30 25.83 -18.69
CA LYS A 108 -12.98 24.66 -18.10
C LYS A 108 -12.55 23.34 -18.74
N GLU A 109 -12.32 23.29 -20.05
CA GLU A 109 -11.81 22.10 -20.73
C GLU A 109 -10.38 21.73 -20.30
N LEU A 110 -9.52 22.73 -20.08
CA LEU A 110 -8.18 22.52 -19.49
C LEU A 110 -8.26 22.00 -18.05
N ASP A 111 -9.20 22.50 -17.25
CA ASP A 111 -9.41 22.00 -15.88
C ASP A 111 -9.86 20.53 -15.89
N ILE A 112 -10.77 20.14 -16.79
CA ILE A 112 -11.17 18.74 -16.98
C ILE A 112 -9.95 17.87 -17.34
N LEU A 113 -9.09 18.33 -18.27
CA LEU A 113 -7.87 17.59 -18.64
C LEU A 113 -6.92 17.42 -17.46
N THR A 114 -6.71 18.49 -16.70
CA THR A 114 -5.83 18.47 -15.52
C THR A 114 -6.35 17.49 -14.47
N LYS A 115 -7.65 17.54 -14.16
CA LYS A 115 -8.29 16.60 -13.21
C LYS A 115 -8.19 15.14 -13.68
N LYS A 116 -8.32 14.87 -14.99
CA LYS A 116 -8.12 13.52 -15.54
C LYS A 116 -6.68 13.01 -15.35
N ILE A 117 -5.68 13.88 -15.52
CA ILE A 117 -4.28 13.52 -15.27
C ILE A 117 -4.10 13.12 -13.80
N VAL A 118 -4.67 13.90 -12.87
CA VAL A 118 -4.63 13.59 -11.42
C VAL A 118 -5.32 12.25 -11.11
N ILE A 119 -6.47 11.96 -11.73
CA ILE A 119 -7.14 10.66 -11.57
C ILE A 119 -6.25 9.51 -12.03
N ASN A 120 -5.59 9.65 -13.19
CA ASN A 120 -4.70 8.61 -13.70
C ASN A 120 -3.48 8.40 -12.79
N TYR A 121 -2.95 9.49 -12.22
CA TYR A 121 -1.92 9.43 -11.19
C TYR A 121 -2.40 8.67 -9.95
N ASN A 122 -3.57 9.01 -9.40
CA ASN A 122 -4.14 8.32 -8.24
C ASN A 122 -4.35 6.83 -8.50
N LYS A 123 -4.86 6.45 -9.67
CA LYS A 123 -4.98 5.03 -10.08
C LYS A 123 -3.65 4.30 -10.10
N SER A 124 -2.61 4.96 -10.62
CA SER A 124 -1.26 4.39 -10.68
C SER A 124 -0.69 4.22 -9.27
N LYS A 125 -0.93 5.19 -8.38
CA LYS A 125 -0.52 5.11 -6.98
C LYS A 125 -1.24 3.98 -6.24
N ILE A 126 -2.56 3.84 -6.42
CA ILE A 126 -3.33 2.72 -5.86
C ILE A 126 -2.76 1.37 -6.32
N LYS A 127 -2.38 1.24 -7.60
CA LYS A 127 -1.76 0.02 -8.11
C LYS A 127 -0.46 -0.31 -7.37
N ILE A 128 0.43 0.66 -7.18
CA ILE A 128 1.68 0.49 -6.44
C ILE A 128 1.41 0.10 -4.98
N LEU A 129 0.44 0.74 -4.33
CA LEU A 129 0.07 0.40 -2.95
C LEU A 129 -0.47 -1.03 -2.83
N ASN A 130 -1.25 -1.50 -3.81
CA ASN A 130 -1.69 -2.90 -3.87
C ASN A 130 -0.52 -3.88 -4.08
N GLU A 131 0.46 -3.53 -4.91
CA GLU A 131 1.68 -4.33 -5.08
C GLU A 131 2.48 -4.43 -3.77
N HIS A 132 2.54 -3.34 -2.99
CA HIS A 132 3.13 -3.36 -1.65
C HIS A 132 2.35 -4.26 -0.68
N ILE A 133 1.01 -4.21 -0.68
CA ILE A 133 0.18 -5.11 0.14
C ILE A 133 0.50 -6.57 -0.18
N ASN A 134 0.55 -6.94 -1.46
CA ASN A 134 0.89 -8.30 -1.87
C ASN A 134 2.30 -8.70 -1.43
N SER A 135 3.26 -7.78 -1.48
CA SER A 135 4.63 -8.02 -0.99
C SER A 135 4.65 -8.33 0.51
N PHE A 136 3.83 -7.66 1.32
CA PHE A 136 3.70 -7.97 2.75
C PHE A 136 3.08 -9.34 3.02
N ASP A 137 2.13 -9.77 2.19
CA ASP A 137 1.58 -11.13 2.29
C ASP A 137 2.65 -12.19 1.97
N ILE A 138 3.50 -11.96 0.97
CA ILE A 138 4.66 -12.83 0.68
C ILE A 138 5.64 -12.86 1.87
N PHE A 139 5.98 -11.70 2.45
CA PHE A 139 6.88 -11.65 3.60
C PHE A 139 6.30 -12.37 4.81
N LYS A 140 5.00 -12.24 5.09
CA LYS A 140 4.31 -13.00 6.14
C LYS A 140 4.55 -14.49 5.96
N ASP A 141 4.27 -15.01 4.77
CA ASP A 141 4.38 -16.45 4.50
C ASP A 141 5.83 -16.93 4.61
N LEU A 142 6.79 -16.12 4.14
CA LEU A 142 8.22 -16.40 4.26
C LEU A 142 8.67 -16.46 5.73
N PHE A 143 8.34 -15.44 6.52
CA PHE A 143 8.71 -15.41 7.96
C PHE A 143 8.02 -16.51 8.74
N LEU A 144 6.78 -16.85 8.40
CA LEU A 144 6.05 -17.94 9.03
C LEU A 144 6.70 -19.29 8.71
N ALA A 145 7.09 -19.53 7.46
CA ALA A 145 7.78 -20.75 7.06
C ALA A 145 9.15 -20.90 7.73
N VAL A 146 9.99 -19.85 7.68
CA VAL A 146 11.33 -19.86 8.29
C VAL A 146 11.24 -19.94 9.81
N GLY A 147 10.34 -19.15 10.42
CA GLY A 147 10.10 -19.16 11.87
C GLY A 147 9.63 -20.53 12.36
N SER A 148 8.69 -21.15 11.65
CA SER A 148 8.22 -22.51 11.96
C SER A 148 9.34 -23.54 11.87
N LEU A 149 10.19 -23.45 10.84
CA LEU A 149 11.34 -24.34 10.69
C LEU A 149 12.33 -24.19 11.85
N PHE A 150 12.65 -22.96 12.26
CA PHE A 150 13.53 -22.69 13.39
C PHE A 150 12.92 -23.12 14.73
N SER A 151 11.63 -22.88 14.94
CA SER A 151 10.93 -23.32 16.15
C SER A 151 10.91 -24.84 16.27
N LEU A 152 10.48 -25.55 15.23
CA LEU A 152 10.41 -27.02 15.25
C LEU A 152 11.79 -27.65 15.36
N PHE A 153 12.77 -27.18 14.59
CA PHE A 153 14.14 -27.69 14.63
C PHE A 153 14.81 -27.40 15.97
N GLY A 154 14.69 -26.18 16.47
CA GLY A 154 15.22 -25.75 17.77
C GLY A 154 14.64 -26.60 18.90
N LEU A 155 13.31 -26.76 18.93
CA LEU A 155 12.63 -27.58 19.94
C LEU A 155 13.06 -29.05 19.87
N TYR A 156 13.10 -29.64 18.68
CA TYR A 156 13.48 -31.04 18.49
C TYR A 156 14.92 -31.31 18.96
N LYS A 157 15.87 -30.45 18.54
CA LYS A 157 17.28 -30.59 18.92
C LYS A 157 17.50 -30.33 20.40
N TRP A 158 16.82 -29.32 20.95
CA TRP A 158 16.87 -29.03 22.36
C TRP A 158 16.42 -30.24 23.18
N PHE A 159 15.23 -30.78 22.89
CA PHE A 159 14.70 -31.96 23.58
C PHE A 159 15.65 -33.17 23.50
N ARG A 160 16.25 -33.41 22.32
CA ARG A 160 17.23 -34.50 22.15
C ARG A 160 18.47 -34.30 23.01
N VAL A 161 19.03 -33.10 23.04
CA VAL A 161 20.24 -32.80 23.82
C VAL A 161 19.96 -32.87 25.32
N THR A 162 18.86 -32.29 25.79
CA THR A 162 18.46 -32.36 27.20
C THR A 162 18.30 -33.81 27.66
N ASN A 163 17.59 -34.65 26.89
CA ASN A 163 17.44 -36.06 27.22
C ASN A 163 18.77 -36.84 27.25
N MET A 164 19.74 -36.48 26.39
CA MET A 164 21.08 -37.11 26.42
C MET A 164 21.86 -36.69 27.67
N THR A 165 21.85 -35.40 28.00
CA THR A 165 22.53 -34.87 29.19
C THR A 165 21.93 -35.46 30.48
N GLU A 166 20.61 -35.55 30.59
CA GLU A 166 19.95 -36.15 31.76
C GLU A 166 20.29 -37.64 31.92
N LYS A 167 20.40 -38.40 30.82
CA LYS A 167 20.82 -39.80 30.86
C LYS A 167 22.25 -39.94 31.37
N LEU A 168 23.19 -39.12 30.86
CA LEU A 168 24.57 -39.13 31.31
C LEU A 168 24.69 -38.79 32.80
N GLN A 169 23.98 -37.76 33.27
CA GLN A 169 23.97 -37.38 34.68
C GLN A 169 23.41 -38.49 35.58
N LYS A 170 22.34 -39.19 35.15
CA LYS A 170 21.79 -40.34 35.88
C LYS A 170 22.78 -41.50 35.95
N ASP A 171 23.50 -41.77 34.86
CA ASP A 171 24.49 -42.84 34.81
C ASP A 171 25.74 -42.50 35.65
N GLU A 172 26.17 -41.24 35.68
CA GLU A 172 27.24 -40.76 36.57
C GLU A 172 26.85 -40.87 38.04
N LEU A 173 25.64 -40.46 38.41
CA LEU A 173 25.13 -40.57 39.78
C LEU A 173 25.09 -42.03 40.25
N LYS A 174 24.65 -42.96 39.40
CA LYS A 174 24.65 -44.41 39.70
C LYS A 174 26.05 -44.94 39.96
N LYS A 175 27.04 -44.52 39.16
CA LYS A 175 28.44 -44.92 39.34
C LYS A 175 29.02 -44.42 40.66
N VAL A 176 28.67 -43.20 41.08
CA VAL A 176 29.10 -42.64 42.37
C VAL A 176 28.48 -43.45 43.52
N LEU A 177 27.16 -43.68 43.50
CA LEU A 177 26.48 -44.44 44.55
C LEU A 177 27.01 -45.88 44.70
N GLN A 178 27.25 -46.58 43.59
CA GLN A 178 27.85 -47.92 43.62
C GLN A 178 29.27 -47.93 44.23
N LYS A 179 30.04 -46.86 44.00
CA LYS A 179 31.38 -46.73 44.56
C LYS A 179 31.36 -46.46 46.06
N ASP A 180 30.35 -45.74 46.55
CA ASP A 180 30.14 -45.49 47.97
C ASP A 180 29.62 -46.71 48.72
N GLU A 181 28.85 -47.61 48.08
CA GLU A 181 28.41 -48.89 48.67
C GLU A 181 29.53 -49.95 48.78
N LEU A 182 30.63 -49.76 48.04
CA LEU A 182 31.78 -50.67 47.99
C LEU A 182 32.93 -50.29 48.96
N ASN A 183 32.85 -49.13 49.61
CA ASN A 183 33.81 -48.64 50.61
C ASN A 183 33.23 -48.73 52.02
#